data_AF-A0A822L6L0-F1
#
_entry.id   AF-A0A822L6L0-F1
#
_cell.length_a   1.000
_cell.length_b   1.000
_cell.length_c   1.000
_cell.angle_alpha   90.00
_cell.angle_beta   90.00
_cell.angle_gamma   90.00
#
_symmetry.space_group_name_H-M   'P 1'
#
loop_
_entity.id
_entity.type
_entity.pdbx_description
1 polymer ?
#
loop_
_entity_poly.entity_id
_entity_poly.type
_entity_poly.pdbx_seq_one_letter_code
_entity_poly.pdbx_strand_id
1 'polypeptide(L)'
;MSKMNHNSQDKQKLLKLLLQKKGIGVKTNTIPPRNPSQLVPLSFSQERLWFLYQLEANGYTYNMPFRFQIDGNLDVNIFRKALETIMQRHELLRTCFQEVDKTPRQIIKLKIQLNLPLLDLLQELSHLYEAFYKNNLILDQISLFNTVIFPFGKDNSYFAYFTKSGFLTQ
;
A
#
# COMPACT_ATOMS: atom_id res chain seq x y z
N MET A 1 11.93 46.91 1.10
CA MET A 1 10.62 47.37 0.57
C MET A 1 10.29 46.51 -0.65
N SER A 2 9.63 45.37 -0.44
CA SER A 2 8.18 45.11 -0.57
C SER A 2 7.66 45.10 -2.01
N LYS A 3 7.46 43.87 -2.50
CA LYS A 3 6.75 43.48 -3.74
C LYS A 3 5.25 43.77 -3.60
N MET A 4 4.57 44.13 -4.70
CA MET A 4 3.12 43.91 -4.87
C MET A 4 2.86 43.58 -6.35
N ASN A 5 2.57 42.34 -6.77
CA ASN A 5 1.34 41.53 -6.60
C ASN A 5 0.05 42.15 -7.17
N HIS A 6 0.07 42.65 -8.42
CA HIS A 6 -1.17 43.01 -9.15
C HIS A 6 -1.65 41.96 -10.19
N ASN A 7 -0.80 41.03 -10.65
CA ASN A 7 -1.13 40.16 -11.79
C ASN A 7 -2.02 38.93 -11.47
N SER A 8 -2.36 38.68 -10.20
CA SER A 8 -3.13 37.48 -9.80
C SER A 8 -4.64 37.69 -9.87
N GLN A 9 -5.14 38.85 -9.45
CA GLN A 9 -6.58 39.13 -9.40
C GLN A 9 -7.15 39.41 -10.80
N ASP A 10 -6.43 40.15 -11.64
CA ASP A 10 -6.89 40.45 -13.01
C ASP A 10 -6.94 39.21 -13.89
N LYS A 11 -5.98 38.29 -13.73
CA LYS A 11 -5.97 37.00 -14.42
C LYS A 11 -7.14 36.11 -13.99
N GLN A 12 -7.49 36.10 -12.70
CA GLN A 12 -8.67 35.37 -12.19
C GLN A 12 -9.99 35.97 -12.69
N LYS A 13 -10.06 37.30 -12.79
CA LYS A 13 -11.24 38.02 -13.30
C LYS A 13 -11.43 37.75 -14.80
N LEU A 14 -10.35 37.80 -15.57
CA LEU A 14 -10.34 37.45 -16.99
C LEU A 14 -10.71 35.98 -17.21
N LEU A 15 -10.19 35.06 -16.40
CA LEU A 15 -10.54 33.64 -16.47
C LEU A 15 -12.04 33.41 -16.22
N LYS A 16 -12.62 34.06 -15.21
CA LYS A 16 -14.08 33.98 -14.95
C LYS A 16 -14.90 34.51 -16.13
N LEU A 17 -14.49 35.63 -16.73
CA LEU A 17 -15.17 36.21 -17.90
C LEU A 17 -15.09 35.29 -19.14
N LEU A 18 -13.93 34.68 -19.38
CA LEU A 18 -13.75 33.73 -20.49
C LEU A 18 -14.56 32.45 -20.30
N LEU A 19 -14.68 31.95 -19.06
CA LEU A 19 -15.49 30.77 -18.73
C LEU A 19 -16.99 31.04 -18.89
N GLN A 20 -17.48 32.20 -18.44
CA GLN A 20 -18.87 32.63 -18.64
C GLN A 20 -19.22 32.80 -20.13
N LYS A 21 -18.35 33.43 -20.92
CA LYS A 21 -18.59 33.68 -22.34
C LYS A 21 -18.60 32.41 -23.19
N LYS A 22 -17.89 31.35 -22.75
CA LYS A 22 -17.90 30.02 -23.40
C LYS A 22 -19.06 29.11 -22.95
N GLY A 23 -19.95 29.56 -22.06
CA GLY A 23 -21.01 28.70 -21.48
C GLY A 23 -20.45 27.57 -20.59
N ILE A 24 -19.16 27.60 -20.27
CA ILE A 24 -18.51 26.67 -19.36
C ILE A 24 -18.76 27.21 -17.95
N GLY A 25 -19.95 26.95 -17.42
CA GLY A 25 -20.12 26.97 -15.98
C GLY A 25 -19.05 26.06 -15.39
N VAL A 26 -18.27 26.54 -14.42
CA VAL A 26 -17.31 25.71 -13.69
C VAL A 26 -18.11 24.71 -12.85
N LYS A 27 -18.69 23.70 -13.51
CA LYS A 27 -19.05 22.46 -12.86
C LYS A 27 -17.72 21.81 -12.54
N THR A 28 -17.22 22.04 -11.34
CA THR A 28 -16.15 21.20 -10.80
C THR A 28 -16.74 19.80 -10.70
N ASN A 29 -16.54 18.98 -11.73
CA ASN A 29 -16.78 17.55 -11.64
C ASN A 29 -15.74 16.98 -10.67
N THR A 30 -16.00 17.12 -9.37
CA THR A 30 -15.18 16.54 -8.32
C THR A 30 -15.44 15.06 -8.29
N ILE A 31 -14.37 14.26 -8.22
CA ILE A 31 -14.50 12.83 -7.94
C ILE A 31 -14.99 12.72 -6.48
N PRO A 32 -16.22 12.22 -6.24
CA PRO A 32 -16.71 12.11 -4.88
C PRO A 32 -15.88 11.07 -4.11
N PRO A 33 -15.72 11.23 -2.79
CA PRO A 33 -15.11 10.18 -1.98
C PRO A 33 -15.93 8.90 -2.10
N ARG A 34 -15.24 7.78 -2.22
CA ARG A 34 -15.86 6.45 -2.25
C ARG A 34 -16.51 6.13 -0.90
N ASN A 35 -17.65 5.45 -0.91
CA ASN A 35 -18.21 4.85 0.30
C ASN A 35 -17.31 3.70 0.79
N PRO A 36 -16.76 3.74 2.02
CA PRO A 36 -15.87 2.70 2.53
C PRO A 36 -16.44 1.28 2.51
N SER A 37 -17.76 1.14 2.69
CA SER A 37 -18.46 -0.15 2.75
C SER A 37 -18.83 -0.74 1.39
N GLN A 38 -18.59 -0.01 0.30
CA GLN A 38 -18.89 -0.49 -1.05
C GLN A 38 -17.86 -1.52 -1.52
N LEU A 39 -18.33 -2.64 -2.09
CA LEU A 39 -17.46 -3.59 -2.80
C LEU A 39 -16.78 -2.89 -3.98
N VAL A 40 -15.46 -2.98 -4.02
CA VAL A 40 -14.65 -2.26 -5.01
C VAL A 40 -14.24 -3.23 -6.11
N PRO A 41 -14.55 -2.95 -7.40
CA PRO A 41 -14.04 -3.74 -8.51
C PRO A 41 -12.52 -3.57 -8.62
N LEU A 42 -11.84 -4.52 -9.22
CA LEU A 42 -10.43 -4.38 -9.53
C LEU A 42 -10.26 -3.31 -10.64
N SER A 43 -9.10 -2.64 -10.66
CA SER A 43 -8.68 -1.90 -11.85
C SER A 43 -8.42 -2.89 -12.99
N PHE A 44 -8.43 -2.42 -14.24
CA PHE A 44 -8.13 -3.27 -15.40
C PHE A 44 -6.75 -3.96 -15.27
N SER A 45 -5.76 -3.23 -14.75
CA SER A 45 -4.42 -3.77 -14.49
C SER A 45 -4.43 -4.84 -13.39
N GLN A 46 -5.22 -4.63 -12.34
CA GLN A 46 -5.41 -5.60 -11.27
C GLN A 46 -6.17 -6.85 -11.74
N GLU A 47 -7.18 -6.72 -12.59
CA GLU A 47 -7.90 -7.88 -13.18
C GLU A 47 -6.98 -8.74 -14.03
N ARG A 48 -6.12 -8.11 -14.84
CA ARG A 48 -5.10 -8.84 -15.62
C ARG A 48 -4.15 -9.61 -14.70
N LEU A 49 -3.66 -8.98 -13.65
CA LEU A 49 -2.81 -9.65 -12.66
C LEU A 49 -3.56 -10.77 -11.94
N TRP A 50 -4.84 -10.58 -11.61
CA TRP A 50 -5.70 -11.61 -11.01
C TRP A 50 -5.79 -12.85 -11.89
N PHE A 51 -6.06 -12.66 -13.18
CA PHE A 51 -6.10 -13.76 -14.14
C PHE A 51 -4.77 -14.50 -14.23
N LEU A 52 -3.64 -13.78 -14.30
CA LEU A 52 -2.31 -14.40 -14.33
C LEU A 52 -2.01 -15.17 -13.03
N TYR A 53 -2.36 -14.61 -11.87
CA TYR A 53 -2.21 -15.26 -10.59
C TYR A 53 -2.96 -16.60 -10.52
N GLN A 54 -4.18 -16.67 -11.05
CA GLN A 54 -4.99 -17.90 -11.07
C GLN A 54 -4.39 -19.01 -11.95
N LEU A 55 -3.53 -18.67 -12.91
CA LEU A 55 -2.85 -19.65 -13.78
C LEU A 55 -1.53 -20.16 -13.18
N GLU A 56 -1.01 -19.51 -12.16
CA GLU A 56 0.27 -19.85 -11.54
C GLU A 56 0.08 -20.87 -10.41
N ALA A 57 0.79 -22.00 -10.48
CA ALA A 57 0.76 -23.02 -9.42
C ALA A 57 1.33 -22.54 -8.07
N ASN A 58 2.14 -21.48 -8.10
CA ASN A 58 3.06 -21.13 -7.03
C ASN A 58 2.79 -19.78 -6.35
N GLY A 59 1.87 -18.94 -6.85
CA GLY A 59 1.32 -17.77 -6.14
C GLY A 59 2.27 -16.62 -5.73
N TYR A 60 3.59 -16.72 -5.92
CA TYR A 60 4.56 -15.73 -5.41
C TYR A 60 5.24 -14.85 -6.45
N THR A 61 4.96 -15.02 -7.76
CA THR A 61 5.64 -14.33 -8.87
C THR A 61 5.56 -12.80 -8.76
N TYR A 62 4.50 -12.29 -8.15
CA TYR A 62 4.25 -10.85 -8.03
C TYR A 62 4.65 -10.26 -6.68
N ASN A 63 5.43 -11.00 -5.88
CA ASN A 63 5.93 -10.50 -4.61
C ASN A 63 7.05 -9.48 -4.82
N MET A 64 6.94 -8.33 -4.15
CA MET A 64 7.94 -7.27 -4.15
C MET A 64 8.56 -7.16 -2.75
N PRO A 65 9.69 -7.86 -2.50
CA PRO A 65 10.41 -7.75 -1.24
C PRO A 65 11.21 -6.45 -1.15
N PHE A 66 11.27 -5.88 0.05
CA PHE A 66 12.11 -4.75 0.43
C PHE A 66 12.79 -5.03 1.75
N ARG A 67 14.03 -4.56 1.90
CA ARG A 67 14.82 -4.69 3.13
C ARG A 67 15.31 -3.32 3.58
N PHE A 68 15.20 -3.05 4.87
CA PHE A 68 15.80 -1.87 5.50
C PHE A 68 16.73 -2.30 6.63
N GLN A 69 17.86 -1.62 6.75
CA GLN A 69 18.71 -1.68 7.92
C GLN A 69 18.27 -0.58 8.89
N ILE A 70 18.15 -0.94 10.16
CA ILE A 70 17.84 -0.03 11.26
C ILE A 70 19.00 -0.12 12.23
N ASP A 71 19.71 0.98 12.44
CA ASP A 71 20.84 1.03 13.36
C ASP A 71 20.41 1.64 14.71
N GLY A 72 20.85 1.03 15.80
CA GLY A 72 20.58 1.48 17.16
C GLY A 72 19.37 0.80 17.82
N ASN A 73 19.04 1.25 19.03
CA ASN A 73 18.10 0.54 19.89
C ASN A 73 16.65 0.61 19.37
N LEU A 74 16.21 -0.45 18.70
CA LEU A 74 14.85 -0.58 18.18
C LEU A 74 13.89 -1.12 19.25
N ASP A 75 12.95 -0.29 19.67
CA ASP A 75 11.77 -0.77 20.38
C ASP A 75 10.78 -1.37 19.35
N VAL A 76 10.74 -2.70 19.28
CA VAL A 76 9.89 -3.46 18.37
C VAL A 76 8.40 -3.16 18.58
N ASN A 77 7.97 -2.87 19.81
CA ASN A 77 6.57 -2.55 20.09
C ASN A 77 6.17 -1.17 19.57
N ILE A 78 7.04 -0.18 19.73
CA ILE A 78 6.83 1.16 19.17
C ILE A 78 6.84 1.08 17.64
N PHE A 79 7.79 0.34 17.06
CA PHE A 79 7.91 0.17 15.62
C PHE A 79 6.67 -0.52 15.02
N ARG A 80 6.17 -1.59 15.66
CA ARG A 80 4.92 -2.25 15.26
C ARG A 80 3.74 -1.28 15.27
N LYS A 81 3.58 -0.47 16.32
CA LYS A 81 2.50 0.53 16.42
C LYS A 81 2.61 1.60 15.33
N ALA A 82 3.83 2.02 14.98
CA ALA A 82 4.06 2.98 13.91
C ALA A 82 3.62 2.40 12.55
N LEU A 83 3.99 1.15 12.25
CA LEU A 83 3.54 0.46 11.03
C LEU A 83 2.01 0.29 11.00
N GLU A 84 1.39 -0.16 12.10
CA GLU A 84 -0.07 -0.26 12.20
C GLU A 84 -0.76 1.09 11.95
N THR A 85 -0.18 2.19 12.43
CA THR A 85 -0.70 3.55 12.20
C THR A 85 -0.65 3.94 10.71
N ILE A 86 0.45 3.61 10.03
CA ILE A 86 0.60 3.81 8.57
C ILE A 86 -0.44 2.97 7.83
N MET A 87 -0.56 1.68 8.14
CA MET A 87 -1.51 0.79 7.50
C MET A 87 -2.97 1.24 7.72
N GLN A 88 -3.30 1.74 8.92
CA GLN A 88 -4.63 2.27 9.20
C GLN A 88 -4.96 3.49 8.33
N ARG A 89 -3.98 4.38 8.12
CA ARG A 89 -4.11 5.57 7.26
C ARG A 89 -4.27 5.23 5.78
N HIS A 90 -3.68 4.13 5.30
CA HIS A 90 -3.61 3.80 3.87
C HIS A 90 -4.45 2.57 3.52
N GLU A 91 -5.61 2.76 2.87
CA GLU A 91 -6.54 1.67 2.50
C GLU A 91 -5.87 0.54 1.72
N LEU A 92 -4.97 0.91 0.81
CA LEU A 92 -4.25 -0.01 -0.06
C LEU A 92 -3.45 -1.06 0.74
N LEU A 93 -2.84 -0.68 1.87
CA LEU A 93 -2.06 -1.59 2.72
C LEU A 93 -2.92 -2.58 3.51
N ARG A 94 -4.23 -2.35 3.55
CA ARG A 94 -5.24 -3.19 4.22
C ARG A 94 -6.26 -3.73 3.22
N THR A 95 -5.92 -3.74 1.93
CA THR A 95 -6.71 -4.33 0.85
C THR A 95 -6.23 -5.76 0.57
N CYS A 96 -7.16 -6.72 0.50
CA CYS A 96 -6.94 -8.04 -0.07
C CYS A 96 -7.86 -8.28 -1.28
N PHE A 97 -7.60 -9.32 -2.07
CA PHE A 97 -8.39 -9.63 -3.27
C PHE A 97 -9.06 -10.98 -3.08
N GLN A 98 -10.38 -11.01 -3.21
CA GLN A 98 -11.17 -12.22 -3.01
C GLN A 98 -12.17 -12.37 -4.15
N GLU A 99 -12.48 -13.61 -4.51
CA GLU A 99 -13.59 -13.90 -5.42
C GLU A 99 -14.90 -13.81 -4.65
N VAL A 100 -15.79 -12.91 -5.09
CA VAL A 100 -17.16 -12.75 -4.58
C VAL A 100 -18.10 -12.89 -5.78
N ASP A 101 -19.04 -13.82 -5.71
CA ASP A 101 -19.98 -14.12 -6.80
C ASP A 101 -19.28 -14.37 -8.15
N LYS A 102 -18.19 -15.14 -8.15
CA LYS A 102 -17.36 -15.44 -9.34
C LYS A 102 -16.66 -14.23 -9.96
N THR A 103 -16.59 -13.11 -9.25
CA THR A 103 -15.91 -11.90 -9.68
C THR A 103 -14.86 -11.47 -8.66
N PRO A 104 -13.63 -11.13 -9.07
CA PRO A 104 -12.65 -10.63 -8.12
C PRO A 104 -13.09 -9.27 -7.58
N ARG A 105 -12.92 -9.07 -6.27
CA ARG A 105 -13.22 -7.82 -5.56
C ARG A 105 -12.07 -7.43 -4.65
N GLN A 106 -11.88 -6.12 -4.52
CA GLN A 106 -11.02 -5.53 -3.51
C GLN A 106 -11.78 -5.47 -2.19
N ILE A 107 -11.24 -6.14 -1.18
CA ILE A 107 -11.78 -6.17 0.19
C ILE A 107 -10.87 -5.34 1.08
N ILE A 108 -11.39 -4.21 1.53
CA ILE A 108 -10.65 -3.24 2.35
C ILE A 108 -10.98 -3.51 3.82
N LYS A 109 -10.01 -3.98 4.61
CA LYS A 109 -10.21 -4.27 6.04
C LYS A 109 -10.31 -2.97 6.84
N LEU A 110 -11.27 -2.89 7.76
CA LEU A 110 -11.48 -1.70 8.61
C LEU A 110 -10.31 -1.47 9.58
N LYS A 111 -9.72 -2.55 10.07
CA LYS A 111 -8.58 -2.55 10.97
C LYS A 111 -7.69 -3.72 10.64
N ILE A 112 -6.39 -3.53 10.84
CA ILE A 112 -5.38 -4.58 10.71
C ILE A 112 -4.58 -4.65 12.01
N GLN A 113 -4.21 -5.87 12.40
CA GLN A 113 -3.26 -6.09 13.47
C GLN A 113 -2.02 -6.70 12.83
N LEU A 114 -0.89 -6.03 12.98
CA LEU A 114 0.32 -6.46 12.31
C LEU A 114 1.01 -7.52 13.16
N ASN A 115 1.21 -8.71 12.59
CA ASN A 115 2.12 -9.68 13.15
C ASN A 115 3.55 -9.27 12.77
N LEU A 116 4.38 -8.97 13.78
CA LEU A 116 5.77 -8.54 13.60
C LEU A 116 6.70 -9.43 14.42
N PRO A 117 6.99 -10.65 13.95
CA PRO A 117 7.88 -11.55 14.65
C PRO A 117 9.31 -10.99 14.69
N LEU A 118 9.98 -11.21 15.83
CA LEU A 118 11.41 -11.00 16.00
C LEU A 118 12.10 -12.37 15.91
N LEU A 119 12.86 -12.62 14.84
CA LEU A 119 13.54 -13.89 14.59
C LEU A 119 15.05 -13.77 14.84
N ASP A 120 15.69 -14.85 15.28
CA ASP A 120 17.14 -14.91 15.45
C ASP A 120 17.82 -15.31 14.13
N LEU A 121 18.75 -14.46 13.67
CA LEU A 121 19.38 -14.55 12.35
C LEU A 121 20.19 -15.83 12.13
N LEU A 122 20.81 -16.36 13.19
CA LEU A 122 21.89 -17.34 13.06
C LEU A 122 21.40 -18.74 12.64
N GLN A 123 20.10 -19.02 12.73
CA GLN A 123 19.55 -20.35 12.39
C GLN A 123 18.75 -20.37 11.08
N GLU A 124 18.33 -19.21 10.54
CA GLU A 124 17.19 -19.19 9.61
C GLU A 124 17.42 -18.49 8.27
N LEU A 125 18.63 -18.02 7.91
CA LEU A 125 18.82 -17.27 6.65
C LEU A 125 18.34 -18.00 5.38
N SER A 126 18.54 -19.31 5.28
CA SER A 126 18.00 -20.13 4.18
C SER A 126 16.46 -20.28 4.26
N HIS A 127 15.92 -20.38 5.47
CA HIS A 127 14.48 -20.47 5.71
C HIS A 127 13.76 -19.13 5.50
N LEU A 128 14.43 -17.99 5.71
CA LEU A 128 13.89 -16.66 5.44
C LEU A 128 13.71 -16.43 3.94
N TYR A 129 14.65 -16.88 3.10
CA TYR A 129 14.46 -16.79 1.65
C TYR A 129 13.23 -17.60 1.22
N GLU A 130 13.10 -18.84 1.67
CA GLU A 130 11.95 -19.70 1.34
C GLU A 130 10.64 -19.17 1.93
N ALA A 131 10.63 -18.71 3.18
CA ALA A 131 9.44 -18.18 3.85
C ALA A 131 8.96 -16.86 3.23
N PHE A 132 9.87 -15.95 2.85
CA PHE A 132 9.50 -14.65 2.29
C PHE A 132 9.25 -14.66 0.79
N TYR A 133 9.98 -15.48 0.04
CA TYR A 133 9.81 -15.57 -1.40
C TYR A 133 8.76 -16.60 -1.81
N LYS A 134 8.53 -17.70 -1.05
CA LYS A 134 7.57 -18.74 -1.44
C LYS A 134 6.30 -18.82 -0.60
N ASN A 135 6.39 -18.63 0.72
CA ASN A 135 5.23 -18.86 1.62
C ASN A 135 4.39 -17.63 1.92
N ASN A 136 4.83 -16.45 1.51
CA ASN A 136 4.09 -15.22 1.76
C ASN A 136 3.16 -14.92 0.57
N LEU A 137 1.87 -14.85 0.88
CA LEU A 137 0.79 -14.20 0.11
C LEU A 137 -0.10 -15.13 -0.73
N ILE A 138 -0.87 -15.98 -0.04
CA ILE A 138 -2.19 -16.37 -0.56
C ILE A 138 -3.06 -15.09 -0.54
N LEU A 139 -3.62 -14.69 -1.69
CA LEU A 139 -4.37 -13.43 -1.82
C LEU A 139 -5.62 -13.35 -0.92
N ASP A 140 -6.04 -14.48 -0.36
CA ASP A 140 -7.14 -14.61 0.59
C ASP A 140 -6.78 -14.22 2.03
N GLN A 141 -5.49 -14.04 2.36
CA GLN A 141 -5.03 -13.73 3.70
C GLN A 141 -5.13 -12.24 4.06
N ILE A 142 -5.09 -12.00 5.37
CA ILE A 142 -5.51 -10.79 6.09
C ILE A 142 -4.73 -9.51 5.69
N SER A 143 -3.52 -9.64 5.12
CA SER A 143 -2.67 -8.54 4.70
C SER A 143 -1.87 -8.90 3.45
N LEU A 144 -1.84 -8.00 2.47
CA LEU A 144 -0.90 -8.09 1.34
C LEU A 144 0.45 -7.43 1.64
N PHE A 145 0.69 -7.11 2.92
CA PHE A 145 1.92 -6.54 3.46
C PHE A 145 2.36 -7.38 4.65
N ASN A 146 3.49 -8.06 4.53
CA ASN A 146 4.08 -8.87 5.60
C ASN A 146 5.43 -8.30 6.00
N THR A 147 5.79 -8.47 7.27
CA THR A 147 7.09 -8.00 7.77
C THR A 147 7.65 -8.88 8.88
N VAL A 148 8.98 -8.92 8.95
CA VAL A 148 9.75 -9.56 10.01
C VAL A 148 10.92 -8.68 10.37
N ILE A 149 11.33 -8.76 11.63
CA ILE A 149 12.54 -8.11 12.11
C ILE A 149 13.50 -9.18 12.61
N PHE A 150 14.78 -8.96 12.40
CA PHE A 150 15.81 -9.76 13.04
C PHE A 150 16.99 -8.90 13.46
N PRO A 151 17.63 -9.20 14.60
CA PRO A 151 18.88 -8.58 14.99
C PRO A 151 19.99 -8.91 13.98
N PHE A 152 20.91 -7.98 13.77
CA PHE A 152 22.04 -8.16 12.88
C PHE A 152 23.28 -7.47 13.43
N GLY A 153 24.41 -8.20 13.41
CA GLY A 153 25.67 -7.69 13.94
C GLY A 153 25.69 -7.60 15.47
N LYS A 154 26.70 -6.91 16.00
CA LYS A 154 26.93 -6.77 17.45
C LYS A 154 26.42 -5.45 18.03
N ASP A 155 25.98 -4.53 17.18
CA ASP A 155 25.79 -3.11 17.53
C ASP A 155 24.31 -2.70 17.65
N ASN A 156 23.46 -3.63 18.11
CA ASN A 156 22.00 -3.44 18.17
C ASN A 156 21.39 -3.02 16.82
N SER A 157 21.96 -3.45 15.69
CA SER A 157 21.34 -3.22 14.38
C SER A 157 20.29 -4.29 14.10
N TYR A 158 19.30 -3.94 13.28
CA TYR A 158 18.21 -4.81 12.88
C TYR A 158 18.04 -4.74 11.37
N PHE A 159 17.58 -5.83 10.77
CA PHE A 159 16.96 -5.75 9.45
C PHE A 159 15.47 -5.94 9.56
N ALA A 160 14.73 -5.04 8.93
CA ALA A 160 13.31 -5.17 8.70
C ALA A 160 13.08 -5.59 7.25
N TYR A 161 12.45 -6.74 7.07
CA TYR A 161 12.00 -7.21 5.77
C TYR A 161 10.53 -6.91 5.61
N PHE A 162 10.18 -6.53 4.39
CA PHE A 162 8.82 -6.23 3.99
C PHE A 162 8.54 -6.94 2.68
N THR A 163 7.37 -7.53 2.53
CA THR A 163 6.89 -8.00 1.23
C THR A 163 5.54 -7.38 0.98
N LYS A 164 5.33 -6.90 -0.25
CA LYS A 164 4.02 -6.52 -0.72
C LYS A 164 3.65 -7.21 -2.03
N SER A 165 2.36 -7.39 -2.28
CA SER A 165 1.88 -7.84 -3.58
C SER A 165 2.02 -6.75 -4.65
N GLY A 166 2.41 -7.13 -5.87
CA GLY A 166 2.42 -6.27 -7.05
C GLY A 166 1.04 -5.72 -7.44
N PHE A 167 -0.04 -6.36 -6.96
CA PHE A 167 -1.40 -5.85 -7.10
C PHE A 167 -1.62 -4.49 -6.41
N LEU A 168 -0.81 -4.18 -5.38
CA LEU A 168 -0.87 -2.88 -4.68
C LEU A 168 -0.16 -1.76 -5.44
N THR A 169 0.34 -1.99 -6.64
CA THR A 169 1.11 -1.00 -7.43
C THR A 169 0.49 -0.68 -8.78
N GLN A 170 -0.70 -1.21 -9.06
CA GLN A 170 -1.36 -1.20 -10.37
C GLN A 170 -2.77 -0.64 -10.29
#